data_AF-A0A7S3JLE1-F1
#
_entry.id   AF-A0A7S3JLE1-F1
#
_cell.length_a   1.000
_cell.length_b   1.000
_cell.length_c   1.000
_cell.angle_alpha   90.00
_cell.angle_beta   90.00
_cell.angle_gamma   90.00
#
_symmetry.space_group_name_H-M   'P 1'
#
loop_
_entity.id
_entity.type
_entity.pdbx_description
1 polymer ?
#
loop_
_entity_poly.entity_id
_entity_poly.type
_entity_poly.pdbx_seq_one_letter_code
_entity_poly.pdbx_strand_id
1 'polypeptide(L)'
;MESSECRKLKIICLHGIYNNIRVMKYQMDYYEYIFRDVAEFHYVQAEKEHKEVFDKQIQKKFKGDRFYSWMYQDENNSYMQSIIDSTHRVAEYMNQHGPFDGCIGFSQGGFILRCLLKAAEIPFKIAQPLHTPSFC
;
A
#
# COMPACT_ATOMS: atom_id res chain seq x y z
N MET A 1 -35.32 -13.07 2.30
CA MET A 1 -33.99 -13.48 1.83
C MET A 1 -33.15 -12.23 1.84
N GLU A 2 -32.28 -12.12 2.84
CA GLU A 2 -31.32 -11.01 2.93
C GLU A 2 -30.32 -11.23 1.79
N SER A 3 -30.25 -10.28 0.85
CA SER A 3 -29.22 -10.33 -0.18
C SER A 3 -27.88 -10.25 0.51
N SER A 4 -27.07 -11.31 0.42
CA SER A 4 -25.67 -11.23 0.78
C SER A 4 -24.99 -10.28 -0.20
N GLU A 5 -24.96 -8.98 0.12
CA GLU A 5 -24.12 -8.05 -0.63
C GLU A 5 -22.70 -8.59 -0.59
N CYS A 6 -22.14 -8.84 -1.77
CA CYS A 6 -20.75 -9.27 -1.86
C CYS A 6 -19.89 -8.10 -1.36
N ARG A 7 -19.16 -8.29 -0.26
CA ARG A 7 -18.32 -7.23 0.30
C ARG A 7 -17.30 -6.75 -0.74
N LYS A 8 -16.99 -5.47 -0.74
CA LYS A 8 -15.91 -4.93 -1.57
C LYS A 8 -14.56 -5.55 -1.19
N LEU A 9 -13.70 -5.72 -2.19
CA LEU A 9 -12.31 -6.13 -2.03
C LEU A 9 -11.54 -5.03 -1.31
N LYS A 10 -10.79 -5.36 -0.26
CA LYS A 10 -9.93 -4.41 0.44
C LYS A 10 -8.50 -4.54 -0.09
N ILE A 11 -8.00 -3.50 -0.75
CA ILE A 11 -6.70 -3.50 -1.42
C ILE A 11 -5.74 -2.54 -0.72
N ILE A 12 -4.63 -3.07 -0.18
CA ILE A 12 -3.59 -2.23 0.43
C ILE A 12 -2.69 -1.62 -0.64
N CYS A 13 -2.33 -0.35 -0.51
CA CYS A 13 -1.58 0.43 -1.48
C CYS A 13 -0.34 1.07 -0.85
N LEU A 14 0.85 0.73 -1.36
CA LEU A 14 2.15 1.19 -0.87
C LEU A 14 2.86 2.05 -1.92
N HIS A 15 3.15 3.31 -1.56
CA HIS A 15 3.76 4.29 -2.46
C HIS A 15 5.27 4.05 -2.69
N GLY A 16 5.85 4.69 -3.71
CA GLY A 16 7.29 4.65 -3.98
C GLY A 16 8.14 5.53 -3.07
N ILE A 17 9.46 5.53 -3.28
CA ILE A 17 10.40 6.43 -2.59
C ILE A 17 10.03 7.90 -2.81
N TYR A 18 10.29 8.75 -1.81
CA TYR A 18 10.05 10.19 -1.87
C TYR A 18 8.63 10.54 -2.33
N ASN A 19 7.70 9.75 -1.82
CA ASN A 19 6.31 9.90 -2.16
C ASN A 19 5.42 9.92 -0.90
N ASN A 20 4.13 10.17 -1.06
CA ASN A 20 3.20 10.13 0.06
C ASN A 20 1.85 9.53 -0.38
N ILE A 21 0.95 9.33 0.59
CA ILE A 21 -0.37 8.76 0.31
C ILE A 21 -1.20 9.61 -0.66
N ARG A 22 -1.02 10.94 -0.69
CA ARG A 22 -1.76 11.81 -1.60
C ARG A 22 -1.33 11.61 -3.04
N VAL A 23 -0.04 11.42 -3.28
CA VAL A 23 0.46 11.12 -4.62
C VAL A 23 0.03 9.73 -5.06
N MET A 24 0.11 8.71 -4.19
CA MET A 24 -0.36 7.37 -4.54
C MET A 24 -1.87 7.39 -4.84
N LYS A 25 -2.68 8.10 -4.04
CA LYS A 25 -4.10 8.32 -4.33
C LYS A 25 -4.31 8.99 -5.69
N TYR A 26 -3.54 10.04 -5.98
CA TYR A 26 -3.61 10.71 -7.28
C TYR A 26 -3.25 9.77 -8.45
N GLN A 27 -2.26 8.90 -8.28
CA GLN A 27 -1.88 7.88 -9.27
C GLN A 27 -2.96 6.80 -9.42
N MET A 28 -3.74 6.56 -8.36
CA MET A 28 -4.79 5.55 -8.30
C MET A 28 -6.20 6.08 -8.57
N ASP A 29 -6.39 7.39 -8.73
CA ASP A 29 -7.69 8.08 -8.82
C ASP A 29 -8.62 7.44 -9.88
N TYR A 30 -8.08 7.16 -11.06
CA TYR A 30 -8.83 6.47 -12.12
C TYR A 30 -9.24 5.04 -11.73
N TYR A 31 -8.35 4.31 -11.05
CA TYR A 31 -8.63 2.95 -10.58
C TYR A 31 -9.66 2.93 -9.44
N GLU A 32 -9.60 3.89 -8.52
CA GLU A 32 -10.63 4.06 -7.50
C GLU A 32 -11.99 4.28 -8.14
N TYR A 33 -12.08 5.13 -9.17
CA TYR A 33 -13.33 5.38 -9.87
C TYR A 33 -13.90 4.13 -10.55
N ILE A 34 -13.10 3.44 -11.37
CA ILE A 34 -13.60 2.29 -12.15
C ILE A 34 -13.93 1.07 -11.28
N PHE A 35 -13.27 0.92 -10.13
CA PHE A 35 -13.47 -0.22 -9.22
C PHE A 35 -14.27 0.13 -7.97
N ARG A 36 -14.83 1.33 -7.86
CA ARG A 36 -15.53 1.80 -6.64
C ARG A 36 -16.64 0.90 -6.15
N ASP A 37 -17.28 0.15 -7.05
CA ASP A 37 -18.42 -0.72 -6.73
C ASP A 37 -17.95 -2.09 -6.22
N VAL A 38 -16.69 -2.47 -6.48
CA VAL A 38 -16.14 -3.79 -6.16
C VAL A 38 -14.90 -3.77 -5.25
N ALA A 39 -14.26 -2.62 -5.06
CA ALA A 39 -13.02 -2.51 -4.29
C ALA A 39 -12.91 -1.19 -3.50
N GLU A 40 -12.19 -1.26 -2.38
CA GLU A 40 -11.78 -0.14 -1.54
C GLU A 40 -10.26 -0.15 -1.40
N PHE A 41 -9.63 1.01 -1.61
CA PHE A 41 -8.18 1.16 -1.61
C PHE A 41 -7.69 1.79 -0.30
N HIS A 42 -6.78 1.12 0.38
CA HIS A 42 -6.21 1.53 1.67
C HIS A 42 -4.75 1.91 1.50
N TYR A 43 -4.43 3.19 1.72
CA TYR A 43 -3.09 3.74 1.49
C TYR A 43 -2.30 3.80 2.79
N VAL A 44 -1.11 3.22 2.80
CA VAL A 44 -0.23 3.24 3.98
C VAL A 44 0.95 4.19 3.75
N GLN A 45 1.20 5.02 4.74
CA GLN A 45 2.27 6.01 4.75
C GLN A 45 3.55 5.41 5.34
N ALA A 46 4.65 5.51 4.61
CA ALA A 46 5.99 5.23 5.12
C ALA A 46 6.39 6.25 6.20
N GLU A 47 7.33 5.89 7.09
CA GLU A 47 7.68 6.71 8.26
C GLU A 47 8.77 7.75 8.00
N LYS A 48 9.78 7.42 7.19
CA LYS A 48 10.93 8.31 7.04
C LYS A 48 10.59 9.49 6.15
N GLU A 49 10.46 10.66 6.77
CA GLU A 49 10.20 11.92 6.09
C GLU A 49 11.46 12.46 5.37
N HIS A 50 11.22 13.06 4.20
CA HIS A 50 12.17 13.77 3.36
C HIS A 50 11.56 15.12 2.94
N LYS A 51 12.38 16.17 2.97
CA LYS A 51 11.99 17.53 2.55
C LYS A 51 12.11 17.74 1.03
N GLU A 52 12.99 16.97 0.39
CA GLU A 52 13.29 17.09 -1.03
C GLU A 52 12.97 15.77 -1.74
N VAL A 53 12.50 15.90 -2.97
CA VAL A 53 12.20 14.77 -3.86
C VAL A 53 12.92 14.99 -5.18
N PHE A 54 13.31 13.91 -5.87
CA PHE A 54 13.95 14.03 -7.18
C PHE A 54 12.96 14.45 -8.28
N ASP A 55 11.68 14.09 -8.14
CA ASP A 55 10.66 14.38 -9.14
C ASP A 55 10.10 15.81 -8.98
N LYS A 56 10.60 16.72 -9.81
CA LYS A 56 10.18 18.12 -9.83
C LYS A 56 8.71 18.31 -10.19
N GLN A 57 8.10 17.40 -10.97
CA GLN A 57 6.69 17.50 -11.32
C GLN A 57 5.81 17.16 -10.12
N ILE A 58 6.15 16.08 -9.41
CA ILE A 58 5.50 15.72 -8.14
C ILE A 58 5.69 16.84 -7.11
N GLN A 59 6.91 17.36 -6.94
CA GLN A 59 7.17 18.45 -6.01
C GLN A 59 6.34 19.70 -6.33
N LYS A 60 6.20 20.05 -7.61
CA LYS A 60 5.39 21.19 -8.04
C LYS A 60 3.90 20.96 -7.79
N LYS A 61 3.39 19.77 -8.11
CA LYS A 61 1.96 19.43 -7.98
C LYS A 61 1.53 19.30 -6.51
N PHE A 62 2.40 18.75 -5.67
CA PHE A 62 2.17 18.52 -4.23
C PHE A 62 3.03 19.46 -3.39
N LYS A 63 3.15 20.71 -3.82
CA LYS A 63 3.96 21.72 -3.15
C LYS A 63 3.50 21.91 -1.70
N GLY A 64 4.45 21.85 -0.77
CA GLY A 64 4.20 21.99 0.67
C GLY A 64 3.96 20.68 1.40
N ASP A 65 3.78 19.57 0.66
CA ASP A 65 3.69 18.26 1.27
C ASP A 65 5.05 17.76 1.77
N ARG A 66 4.95 16.82 2.71
CA ARG A 66 6.05 15.98 3.17
C ARG A 66 6.06 14.69 2.34
N PHE A 67 7.25 14.17 2.09
CA PHE A 67 7.46 12.97 1.29
C PHE A 67 8.21 11.93 2.09
N TYR A 68 8.05 10.66 1.74
CA TYR A 68 8.47 9.57 2.61
C TYR A 68 9.09 8.41 1.85
N SER A 69 9.90 7.64 2.56
CA SER A 69 10.56 6.43 2.05
C SER A 69 10.40 5.28 3.02
N TRP A 70 10.33 4.07 2.47
CA TRP A 70 10.28 2.83 3.24
C TRP A 70 11.68 2.32 3.57
N MET A 71 12.62 2.51 2.64
CA MET A 71 13.99 2.05 2.77
C MET A 71 14.92 3.25 2.84
N TYR A 72 15.71 3.32 3.91
CA TYR A 72 16.61 4.43 4.20
C TYR A 72 17.72 4.01 5.15
N GLN A 73 18.79 4.79 5.20
CA GLN A 73 19.84 4.66 6.19
C GLN A 73 20.09 6.01 6.84
N ASP A 74 20.24 6.04 8.17
CA ASP A 74 20.65 7.20 8.93
C ASP A 74 21.54 6.80 10.12
N GLU A 75 21.82 7.75 11.01
CA GLU A 75 22.66 7.55 12.20
C GLU A 75 22.10 6.50 13.18
N ASN A 76 20.78 6.31 13.20
CA ASN A 76 20.09 5.44 14.16
C ASN A 76 19.56 4.15 13.52
N ASN A 77 19.45 4.11 12.18
CA ASN A 77 18.82 2.99 11.49
C ASN A 77 19.64 2.55 10.26
N SER A 78 19.96 1.25 10.22
CA SER A 78 20.61 0.64 9.06
C SER A 78 19.61 0.43 7.92
N TYR A 79 20.11 0.36 6.68
CA TYR A 79 19.25 0.10 5.52
C TYR A 79 18.39 -1.17 5.68
N MET A 80 19.00 -2.25 6.19
CA MET A 80 18.29 -3.52 6.41
C MET A 80 17.24 -3.42 7.51
N GLN A 81 17.53 -2.70 8.59
CA GLN A 81 16.60 -2.52 9.69
C GLN A 81 15.38 -1.68 9.25
N SER A 82 15.57 -0.65 8.41
CA SER A 82 14.46 0.13 7.84
C SER A 82 13.47 -0.73 7.01
N ILE A 83 13.97 -1.76 6.31
CA ILE A 83 13.13 -2.71 5.56
C ILE A 83 12.29 -3.55 6.52
N ILE A 84 12.90 -4.05 7.60
CA ILE A 84 12.22 -4.86 8.62
C ILE A 84 11.12 -4.02 9.29
N ASP A 85 11.47 -2.82 9.76
CA ASP A 85 10.55 -1.90 10.44
C ASP A 85 9.37 -1.53 9.54
N SER A 86 9.66 -1.16 8.27
CA SER A 86 8.62 -0.87 7.28
C SER A 86 7.72 -2.06 6.97
N THR A 87 8.29 -3.27 6.89
CA THR A 87 7.51 -4.51 6.67
C THR A 87 6.60 -4.79 7.86
N HIS A 88 7.10 -4.67 9.10
CA HIS A 88 6.31 -4.82 10.31
C HIS A 88 5.19 -3.80 10.42
N ARG A 89 5.46 -2.53 10.10
CA ARG A 89 4.45 -1.47 10.08
C ARG A 89 3.28 -1.81 9.15
N VAL A 90 3.58 -2.30 7.94
CA VAL A 90 2.53 -2.71 6.98
C VAL A 90 1.76 -3.92 7.52
N ALA A 91 2.46 -4.92 8.08
CA ALA A 91 1.82 -6.08 8.69
C ALA A 91 0.88 -5.70 9.85
N GLU A 92 1.32 -4.78 10.72
CA GLU A 92 0.51 -4.28 11.82
C GLU A 92 -0.74 -3.53 11.31
N TYR A 93 -0.58 -2.66 10.31
CA TYR A 93 -1.71 -2.00 9.68
C TYR A 93 -2.70 -3.03 9.10
N MET A 94 -2.19 -4.08 8.44
CA MET A 94 -3.01 -5.16 7.88
C MET A 94 -3.75 -5.95 8.96
N ASN A 95 -3.12 -6.22 10.10
CA ASN A 95 -3.76 -6.90 11.22
C ASN A 95 -4.86 -6.04 11.88
N GLN A 96 -4.65 -4.72 11.97
CA GLN A 96 -5.61 -3.80 12.58
C GLN A 96 -6.82 -3.49 11.68
N HIS A 97 -6.63 -3.43 10.36
CA HIS A 97 -7.65 -2.97 9.41
C HIS A 97 -8.15 -4.05 8.45
N GLY A 98 -7.60 -5.27 8.54
CA GLY A 98 -7.93 -6.38 7.67
C GLY A 98 -9.30 -7.03 7.95
N PRO A 99 -9.62 -8.15 7.29
CA PRO A 99 -8.78 -8.84 6.29
C PRO A 99 -8.63 -8.03 4.99
N PHE A 100 -7.49 -8.19 4.32
CA PHE A 100 -7.21 -7.60 2.99
C PHE A 100 -7.23 -8.69 1.92
N ASP A 101 -7.72 -8.35 0.73
CA ASP A 101 -7.88 -9.28 -0.39
C ASP A 101 -6.76 -9.18 -1.42
N GLY A 102 -6.08 -8.04 -1.44
CA GLY A 102 -5.05 -7.76 -2.42
C GLY A 102 -4.15 -6.63 -1.99
N CYS A 103 -3.10 -6.45 -2.78
CA CYS A 103 -2.05 -5.50 -2.49
C CYS A 103 -1.50 -4.91 -3.79
N ILE A 104 -1.17 -3.62 -3.76
CA ILE A 104 -0.54 -2.86 -4.83
C ILE A 104 0.65 -2.14 -4.22
N GLY A 105 1.83 -2.33 -4.79
CA GLY A 105 3.05 -1.63 -4.37
C GLY A 105 3.80 -1.11 -5.57
N PHE A 106 4.27 0.13 -5.49
CA PHE A 106 5.10 0.73 -6.53
C PHE A 106 6.53 0.98 -6.04
N SER A 107 7.54 0.63 -6.85
CA SER A 107 8.96 0.85 -6.54
C SER A 107 9.33 0.32 -5.13
N GLN A 108 9.77 1.18 -4.19
CA GLN A 108 10.02 0.75 -2.81
C GLN A 108 8.81 0.09 -2.14
N GLY A 109 7.59 0.60 -2.36
CA GLY A 109 6.38 -0.03 -1.84
C GLY A 109 6.16 -1.44 -2.39
N GLY A 110 6.55 -1.68 -3.65
CA GLY A 110 6.54 -3.03 -4.24
C GLY A 110 7.58 -3.96 -3.61
N PHE A 111 8.75 -3.42 -3.26
CA PHE A 111 9.78 -4.17 -2.55
C PHE A 111 9.33 -4.55 -1.13
N ILE A 112 8.79 -3.61 -0.35
CA ILE A 112 8.24 -3.89 0.99
C ILE A 112 7.12 -4.92 0.90
N LEU A 113 6.25 -4.80 -0.10
CA LEU A 113 5.20 -5.79 -0.32
C LEU A 113 5.78 -7.19 -0.58
N ARG A 114 6.86 -7.30 -1.37
CA ARG A 114 7.55 -8.58 -1.59
C ARG A 114 8.15 -9.14 -0.30
N CYS A 115 8.76 -8.30 0.54
CA CYS A 115 9.26 -8.68 1.86
C CYS A 115 8.13 -9.18 2.77
N LEU A 116 7.01 -8.47 2.80
CA LEU A 116 5.83 -8.87 3.54
C LEU A 116 5.32 -10.24 3.07
N LEU A 117 5.14 -10.42 1.76
CA LEU A 117 4.69 -11.70 1.18
C LEU A 117 5.66 -12.84 1.49
N LYS A 118 6.98 -12.56 1.55
CA LYS A 118 7.99 -13.56 1.91
C LYS A 118 7.95 -13.90 3.41
N ALA A 119 7.79 -12.91 4.28
CA ALA A 119 7.58 -13.13 5.71
C ALA A 119 6.27 -13.90 5.98
N ALA A 120 5.27 -13.66 5.13
CA ALA A 120 3.98 -14.33 5.05
C ALA A 120 3.99 -15.71 4.37
N GLU A 121 5.15 -16.22 3.92
CA GLU A 121 5.29 -17.65 3.58
C GLU A 121 5.27 -18.55 4.86
N ILE A 122 4.97 -17.94 6.03
CA ILE A 122 4.14 -18.49 7.11
C ILE A 122 2.66 -18.15 6.78
N PRO A 123 1.81 -19.13 6.45
CA PRO A 123 0.77 -19.05 5.43
C PRO A 123 -0.24 -17.90 5.64
N PHE A 124 -0.14 -16.85 4.83
CA PHE A 124 -1.26 -15.95 4.60
C PHE A 124 -2.17 -16.57 3.54
N LYS A 125 -3.40 -16.90 3.95
CA LYS A 125 -4.49 -17.20 3.01
C LYS A 125 -4.84 -15.90 2.30
N ILE A 126 -4.21 -15.63 1.16
CA ILE A 126 -4.86 -14.81 0.13
C ILE A 126 -6.19 -15.51 -0.12
N ALA A 127 -7.29 -14.76 -0.02
CA ALA A 127 -8.61 -15.31 -0.25
C ALA A 127 -8.56 -16.16 -1.52
N GLN A 128 -8.97 -17.43 -1.41
CA GLN A 128 -9.16 -18.29 -2.57
C GLN A 128 -9.95 -17.47 -3.60
N PRO A 129 -9.63 -17.56 -4.91
CA PRO A 129 -10.32 -16.79 -5.92
C PRO A 129 -11.81 -16.89 -5.66
N LEU A 130 -12.45 -15.74 -5.43
CA LEU A 130 -13.90 -15.67 -5.31
C LEU A 130 -14.44 -16.47 -6.49
N HIS A 131 -15.25 -17.51 -6.19
CA HIS A 131 -16.02 -18.20 -7.21
C HIS A 131 -16.58 -17.12 -8.13
N THR A 132 -16.18 -17.18 -9.40
CA THR A 132 -16.62 -16.26 -10.44
C THR A 132 -18.11 -16.00 -10.23
N PRO A 133 -18.54 -14.75 -9.94
CA PRO A 133 -19.95 -14.49 -9.85
C PRO A 133 -20.54 -14.85 -11.20
N SER A 134 -21.45 -15.81 -11.21
CA SER A 134 -22.36 -15.98 -12.33
C SER A 134 -23.08 -14.65 -12.47
N PHE A 135 -22.73 -13.89 -13.51
CA PHE A 135 -23.46 -12.68 -13.86
C PHE A 135 -24.91 -13.11 -14.15
N CYS A 136 -25.83 -12.71 -13.28
CA CYS A 136 -27.27 -12.72 -13.57
C CYS A 136 -27.60 -11.59 -14.54
#